data_AF-A0A0C2GVU9-F1
#
_entry.id   AF-A0A0C2GVU9-F1
#
_cell.length_a   1.000
_cell.length_b   1.000
_cell.length_c   1.000
_cell.angle_alpha   90.00
_cell.angle_beta   90.00
_cell.angle_gamma   90.00
#
_symmetry.space_group_name_H-M   'P 1'
#
loop_
_entity.id
_entity.type
_entity.pdbx_description
1 polymer ?
#
loop_
_entity_poly.entity_id
_entity_poly.type
_entity_poly.pdbx_seq_one_letter_code
_entity_poly.pdbx_strand_id
1 'polypeptide(L)'
;MVLLWPVFAYSKVFTHILHQNNTTKEVTYILKCGFSPPPEIEFWFNVVACITSYAVPLFGIVYWYMSVPFFLKRRALTTLVASR
;
A
#
# COMPACT_ATOMS: atom_id res chain seq x y z
N MET A 1 -11.88 -9.84 0.29
CA MET A 1 -11.90 -10.11 1.75
C MET A 1 -10.77 -11.03 2.20
N VAL A 2 -10.41 -12.09 1.45
CA VAL A 2 -9.34 -13.04 1.83
C VAL A 2 -7.97 -12.39 2.01
N LEU A 3 -7.57 -11.43 1.15
CA LEU A 3 -6.28 -10.75 1.24
C LEU A 3 -6.09 -9.87 2.49
N LEU A 4 -7.18 -9.44 3.13
CA LEU A 4 -7.14 -8.62 4.34
C LEU A 4 -7.17 -9.45 5.63
N TRP A 5 -7.37 -10.77 5.51
CA TRP A 5 -7.40 -11.69 6.65
C TRP A 5 -6.21 -11.53 7.62
N PRO A 6 -4.96 -11.38 7.15
CA PRO A 6 -3.82 -11.23 8.06
C PRO A 6 -3.99 -10.02 8.97
N VAL A 7 -4.43 -8.88 8.42
CA VAL A 7 -4.62 -7.62 9.16
C VAL A 7 -5.61 -7.80 10.30
N PHE A 8 -6.69 -8.54 10.09
CA PHE A 8 -7.67 -8.82 11.13
C PHE A 8 -7.16 -9.84 12.14
N ALA A 9 -6.52 -10.92 11.67
CA ALA A 9 -6.05 -12.01 12.51
C ALA A 9 -4.91 -11.60 13.47
N TYR A 10 -4.05 -10.67 13.07
CA TYR A 10 -2.92 -10.19 13.87
C TYR A 10 -3.07 -8.74 14.35
N SER A 11 -4.30 -8.23 14.37
CA SER A 11 -4.61 -6.96 15.02
C SER A 11 -4.45 -7.09 16.53
N LYS A 12 -3.72 -6.17 17.16
CA LYS A 12 -3.55 -6.09 18.60
C LYS A 12 -3.71 -4.66 19.09
N VAL A 13 -4.27 -4.51 20.28
CA VAL A 13 -4.33 -3.23 20.98
C VAL A 13 -3.23 -3.23 22.03
N PHE A 14 -2.32 -2.26 21.91
CA PHE A 14 -1.22 -2.05 22.83
C PHE A 14 -1.58 -0.95 23.82
N THR A 15 -1.39 -1.20 25.11
CA THR A 15 -1.49 -0.20 26.16
C THR A 15 -0.13 0.44 26.38
N HIS A 16 -0.05 1.76 26.22
CA HIS A 16 1.14 2.53 26.56
C HIS A 16 0.81 3.48 27.70
N ILE A 17 1.63 3.47 28.75
CA ILE A 17 1.51 4.42 29.85
C ILE A 17 2.07 5.75 29.39
N LEU A 18 1.24 6.78 29.31
CA LEU A 18 1.66 8.13 28.94
C LEU A 18 2.23 8.87 30.15
N HIS A 19 1.53 8.80 31.27
CA HIS A 19 1.83 9.57 32.45
C HIS A 19 1.33 8.82 33.68
N GLN A 20 2.22 8.66 34.65
CA GLN A 20 1.94 7.98 35.91
C GLN A 20 2.09 9.01 37.03
N ASN A 21 0.98 9.38 37.65
CA ASN A 21 1.00 10.29 38.79
C ASN A 21 0.99 9.50 40.10
N ASN A 22 2.16 9.37 40.73
CA ASN A 22 2.34 8.55 41.94
C ASN A 22 1.67 9.14 43.19
N THR A 23 1.38 10.44 43.22
CA THR A 23 0.71 11.10 44.37
C THR A 23 -0.80 10.91 44.38
N THR A 24 -1.46 10.94 43.22
CA THR A 24 -2.92 10.66 43.09
C THR A 24 -3.22 9.20 42.78
N LYS A 25 -2.19 8.36 42.55
CA LYS A 25 -2.33 6.96 42.09
C LYS A 25 -3.12 6.82 40.78
N GLU A 26 -3.06 7.83 39.94
CA GLU A 26 -3.71 7.83 38.63
C GLU A 26 -2.69 7.52 37.54
N VAL A 27 -3.10 6.66 36.61
CA VAL A 27 -2.28 6.29 35.46
C VAL A 27 -3.10 6.59 34.22
N THR A 28 -2.57 7.44 33.34
CA THR A 28 -3.17 7.68 32.03
C THR A 28 -2.57 6.73 31.01
N TYR A 29 -3.43 5.96 30.37
CA TYR A 29 -3.07 4.98 29.35
C TYR A 29 -3.50 5.49 27.98
N ILE A 30 -2.68 5.27 26.95
CA ILE A 30 -3.11 5.28 25.56
C ILE A 30 -3.31 3.86 25.09
N LEU A 31 -4.40 3.64 24.36
CA LEU A 31 -4.65 2.45 23.57
C LEU A 31 -4.20 2.71 22.13
N LYS A 32 -3.21 1.96 21.64
CA LYS A 32 -2.73 2.02 20.27
C LYS A 32 -3.12 0.75 19.52
N CYS A 33 -3.88 0.88 18.44
CA CYS A 33 -4.10 -0.21 17.50
C CYS A 33 -2.80 -0.46 16.72
N GLY A 34 -2.32 -1.69 16.74
CA GLY A 34 -1.13 -2.10 16.02
C GLY A 34 -1.33 -3.44 15.33
N PHE A 35 -0.52 -3.65 14.30
CA PHE A 35 -0.43 -4.92 13.60
C PHE A 35 0.85 -5.60 14.08
N SER A 36 0.73 -6.77 14.71
CA SER A 36 1.88 -7.50 15.27
C SER A 36 1.83 -8.98 14.88
N PRO A 37 1.99 -9.27 13.57
CA PRO A 37 2.12 -10.63 13.08
C PRO A 37 3.45 -11.27 13.52
N PRO A 38 3.56 -12.61 13.48
CA PRO A 38 4.86 -13.29 13.51
C PRO A 38 5.71 -12.91 12.28
N PRO A 39 7.05 -12.98 12.40
CA PRO A 39 7.99 -12.43 11.41
C PRO A 39 7.82 -13.02 10.00
N GLU A 40 7.48 -14.31 9.89
CA GLU A 40 7.22 -14.95 8.60
C GLU A 40 6.05 -14.28 7.86
N ILE A 41 4.96 -13.99 8.57
CA ILE A 41 3.74 -13.42 7.99
C ILE A 41 3.94 -11.94 7.68
N GLU A 42 4.68 -11.22 8.53
CA GLU A 42 5.05 -9.83 8.30
C GLU A 42 5.80 -9.65 6.98
N PHE A 43 6.79 -10.51 6.74
CA PHE A 43 7.59 -10.48 5.52
C PHE A 43 6.72 -10.64 4.27
N TRP A 44 5.89 -11.68 4.23
CA TRP A 44 5.02 -11.94 3.09
C TRP A 44 3.98 -10.82 2.89
N PHE A 45 3.43 -10.29 3.98
CA PHE A 45 2.52 -9.16 3.92
C PHE A 45 3.17 -7.93 3.29
N ASN A 46 4.39 -7.59 3.72
CA ASN A 46 5.14 -6.45 3.17
C ASN A 46 5.50 -6.66 1.69
N VAL A 47 5.88 -7.88 1.29
CA VAL A 47 6.15 -8.21 -0.12
C VAL A 47 4.90 -8.02 -0.98
N VAL A 48 3.76 -8.59 -0.55
CA VAL A 48 2.50 -8.45 -1.28
C VAL A 48 2.08 -6.99 -1.37
N ALA A 49 2.12 -6.26 -0.25
CA ALA A 49 1.80 -4.85 -0.21
C ALA A 49 2.68 -4.03 -1.16
N CYS A 50 3.99 -4.28 -1.19
CA CYS A 50 4.92 -3.63 -2.11
C CYS A 50 4.58 -3.92 -3.58
N ILE A 51 4.28 -5.17 -3.93
CA ILE A 51 3.91 -5.53 -5.30
C ILE A 51 2.62 -4.83 -5.73
N THR A 52 1.58 -4.89 -4.90
CA THR A 52 0.26 -4.34 -5.24
C THR A 52 0.24 -2.82 -5.25
N SER A 53 0.96 -2.18 -4.33
CA SER A 53 0.89 -0.72 -4.14
C SER A 53 1.99 0.02 -4.90
N TYR A 54 3.09 -0.63 -5.23
CA TYR A 54 4.24 0.03 -5.87
C TYR A 54 4.59 -0.59 -7.22
N ALA A 55 4.89 -1.89 -7.28
CA ALA A 55 5.38 -2.50 -8.51
C ALA A 55 4.35 -2.46 -9.65
N VAL A 56 3.11 -2.91 -9.39
CA VAL A 56 2.05 -2.94 -10.40
C VAL A 56 1.71 -1.54 -10.94
N PRO A 57 1.47 -0.51 -10.09
CA PRO A 57 1.26 0.85 -10.57
C PRO A 57 2.44 1.40 -11.38
N LEU A 58 3.68 1.14 -10.95
CA LEU A 58 4.87 1.63 -11.64
C LEU A 58 5.01 1.01 -13.04
N PHE A 59 4.81 -0.31 -13.17
CA PHE A 59 4.77 -0.97 -14.48
C PHE A 59 3.64 -0.44 -15.35
N GLY A 60 2.46 -0.20 -14.78
CA GLY A 60 1.32 0.39 -15.50
C GLY A 60 1.65 1.77 -16.07
N ILE A 61 2.29 2.63 -15.27
CA ILE A 61 2.72 3.97 -15.69
C ILE A 61 3.76 3.87 -16.81
N VAL A 62 4.80 3.04 -16.65
CA VAL A 62 5.84 2.86 -17.67
C VAL A 62 5.26 2.34 -18.99
N TYR A 63 4.39 1.33 -18.92
CA TYR A 63 3.71 0.79 -20.10
C TYR A 63 2.86 1.85 -20.80
N TRP A 64 2.12 2.65 -20.03
CA TRP A 64 1.31 3.73 -20.57
C TRP A 64 2.18 4.77 -21.29
N TYR A 65 3.24 5.28 -20.66
CA TYR A 65 4.13 6.26 -21.28
C TYR A 65 4.85 5.75 -22.53
N MET A 66 5.22 4.46 -22.58
CA MET A 66 5.87 3.88 -23.77
C MET A 66 4.89 3.62 -24.92
N SER A 67 3.63 3.30 -24.61
CA SER A 67 2.62 2.98 -25.63
C SER A 67 2.00 4.23 -26.27
N VAL A 68 1.85 5.33 -25.51
CA VAL A 68 1.34 6.62 -26.00
C VAL A 68 2.03 7.12 -27.29
N PRO A 69 3.38 7.23 -27.38
CA PRO A 69 4.04 7.72 -28.59
C PRO A 69 3.84 6.77 -29.79
N PHE A 70 3.72 5.46 -29.55
CA PHE A 70 3.44 4.49 -30.62
C PHE A 70 2.02 4.69 -31.19
N PHE A 71 1.02 4.87 -30.33
CA PHE A 71 -0.35 5.14 -30.76
C PHE A 71 -0.48 6.49 -31.48
N LEU A 72 0.17 7.54 -30.98
CA LEU A 72 0.19 8.85 -31.62
C LEU A 72 0.86 8.79 -33.01
N LYS A 73 1.99 8.09 -33.13
CA LYS A 73 2.69 7.88 -34.42
C LYS A 73 1.81 7.13 -35.42
N ARG A 74 1.14 6.06 -34.99
CA ARG A 74 0.20 5.31 -35.86
C ARG A 74 -0.93 6.20 -36.36
N ARG A 75 -1.56 6.99 -35.47
CA ARG A 75 -2.64 7.91 -35.84
C ARG A 75 -2.19 8.94 -36.86
N ALA A 76 -1.05 9.60 -36.61
CA ALA A 76 -0.51 10.62 -37.50
C ALA A 76 -0.28 10.10 -38.93
N LEU A 77 0.26 8.89 -39.07
CA LEU A 77 0.47 8.25 -40.38
C LEU A 77 -0.86 7.94 -41.08
N THR A 78 -1.86 7.40 -40.36
CA THR A 78 -3.16 7.07 -40.96
C THR A 78 -3.96 8.31 -41.37
N THR A 79 -3.91 9.41 -40.60
CA THR A 79 -4.67 10.63 -40.91
C THR A 79 -4.00 11.45 -42.03
N LEU A 80 -2.67 11.48 -42.10
CA LEU A 80 -1.96 12.15 -43.20
C LEU A 80 -2.12 11.42 -44.53
N VAL A 81 -2.18 10.08 -44.52
CA VAL A 81 -2.38 9.28 -45.74
C VAL A 81 -3.83 9.30 -46.20
N ALA A 82 -4.81 9.41 -45.30
CA ALA A 82 -6.22 9.53 -45.68
C ALA A 82 -6.64 10.95 -46.16
N SER A 83 -5.82 11.97 -45.86
CA SER A 83 -6.09 13.38 -46.24
C SER A 83 -5.43 13.80 -47.57
N ARG A 84 -4.79 12.87 -48.29
CA ARG A 84 -4.18 13.09 -49.61
C ARG A 84 -4.93 12.26 -50.65
#